data_AF-A0A2W4NIF9-F1
#
_entry.id   AF-A0A2W4NIF9-F1
#
_cell.length_a   1.000
_cell.length_b   1.000
_cell.length_c   1.000
_cell.angle_alpha   90.00
_cell.angle_beta   90.00
_cell.angle_gamma   90.00
#
_symmetry.space_group_name_H-M   'P 1'
#
loop_
_entity.id
_entity.type
_entity.pdbx_description
1 polymer ?
#
loop_
_entity_poly.entity_id
_entity_poly.type
_entity_poly.pdbx_seq_one_letter_code
_entity_poly.pdbx_strand_id
1 'polypeptide(L)' 'MVVLVMTDGVRPDALERANCPTHRALRARGSYTAEARSVMPSVTLP' A
#
# COMPACT_ATOMS: atom_id res chain seq x y z
N MET A 1 13.79 -16.28 -1.92
CA MET A 1 12.35 -16.38 -2.23
C MET A 1 11.75 -14.99 -2.09
N VAL A 2 10.90 -14.55 -3.02
CA VAL A 2 10.24 -13.24 -2.98
C VAL A 2 8.73 -13.48 -3.07
N VAL A 3 7.95 -12.77 -2.25
CA VAL A 3 6.48 -12.82 -2.26
C VAL A 3 5.97 -11.41 -2.54
N LEU A 4 5.13 -11.27 -3.56
CA LEU A 4 4.41 -10.03 -3.84
C LEU A 4 3.00 -10.14 -3.26
N VAL A 5 2.69 -9.26 -2.30
CA VAL A 5 1.34 -9.12 -1.74
C VAL A 5 0.78 -7.80 -2.26
N MET A 6 -0.28 -7.87 -3.07
CA MET A 6 -0.95 -6.69 -3.63
C MET A 6 -2.36 -6.59 -3.06
N THR A 7 -2.73 -5.40 -2.61
CA THR A 7 -4.09 -5.08 -2.16
C THR A 7 -4.67 -4.06 -3.12
N ASP A 8 -5.79 -4.38 -3.75
CA ASP A 8 -6.39 -3.54 -4.78
C ASP A 8 -7.02 -2.26 -4.19
N GLY A 9 -6.93 -1.16 -4.94
CA GLY A 9 -7.64 0.09 -4.63
C GLY A 9 -7.27 0.78 -3.31
N VAL A 10 -6.15 0.42 -2.67
CA VAL A 10 -5.76 0.97 -1.37
C VAL A 10 -5.35 2.43 -1.51
N ARG A 11 -6.13 3.32 -0.89
CA ARG A 11 -5.76 4.73 -0.78
C ARG A 11 -4.81 4.96 0.41
N PRO A 12 -3.72 5.73 0.24
CA PRO A 12 -2.77 5.99 1.33
C PRO A 12 -3.41 6.64 2.56
N ASP A 13 -4.31 7.60 2.38
CA ASP A 13 -5.02 8.31 3.45
C ASP A 13 -5.98 7.38 4.23
N ALA A 14 -6.55 6.37 3.58
CA ALA A 14 -7.38 5.37 4.23
C ALA A 14 -6.58 4.50 5.22
N LEU A 15 -5.34 4.13 4.87
CA LEU A 15 -4.46 3.34 5.74
C LEU A 15 -4.04 4.08 7.01
N GLU A 16 -3.94 5.41 6.96
CA GLU A 16 -3.60 6.22 8.14
C GLU A 16 -4.75 6.22 9.15
N ARG A 17 -6.00 6.26 8.66
CA ARG A 17 -7.21 6.30 9.48
C ARG A 17 -7.62 4.92 9.99
N ALA A 18 -7.29 3.86 9.24
CA ALA A 18 -7.68 2.50 9.59
C ALA A 18 -6.80 1.91 10.73
N ASN A 19 -7.41 1.04 11.54
CA ASN A 19 -6.68 0.25 12.53
C ASN A 19 -6.04 -0.99 11.87
N CYS A 20 -4.89 -0.79 11.22
CA CYS A 20 -4.15 -1.85 10.53
C CYS A 20 -2.80 -2.13 11.22
N PRO A 21 -2.76 -2.87 12.35
CA PRO A 21 -1.54 -3.06 13.14
C PRO A 21 -0.43 -3.75 12.35
N THR A 22 -0.77 -4.75 11.52
CA THR A 22 0.22 -5.45 10.67
C THR A 22 0.86 -4.52 9.65
N HIS A 23 0.06 -3.68 8.96
CA HIS A 23 0.58 -2.73 7.99
C HIS A 23 1.48 -1.67 8.66
N ARG A 24 1.07 -1.17 9.83
CA ARG A 24 1.88 -0.23 10.63
C ARG A 24 3.22 -0.85 11.04
N ALA A 25 3.20 -2.11 11.47
CA ALA A 25 4.40 -2.85 11.85
C ALA A 25 5.35 -3.10 10.66
N LEU A 26 4.81 -3.39 9.47
CA LEU A 26 5.61 -3.51 8.24
C LEU A 26 6.24 -2.17 7.85
N ARG A 27 5.47 -1.07 7.89
CA ARG A 27 5.97 0.29 7.65
C ARG A 27 7.10 0.68 8.60
N ALA A 28 7.00 0.31 9.88
CA ALA A 28 8.00 0.67 10.90
C ALA A 28 9.31 -0.11 10.81
N ARG A 29 9.28 -1.35 10.28
CA ARG A 29 10.47 -2.24 10.21
C ARG A 29 11.05 -2.39 8.81
N GLY A 30 10.33 -1.92 7.79
CA GLY A 30 10.72 -2.02 6.39
C GLY A 30 10.98 -0.66 5.76
N SER A 31 11.13 -0.66 4.43
CA SER A 31 11.15 0.56 3.63
C SER A 31 9.72 0.90 3.18
N TYR A 32 9.34 2.17 3.23
CA TYR A 32 7.99 2.64 2.95
C TYR A 32 7.99 4.04 2.32
N THR A 33 7.00 4.30 1.46
CA THR A 33 6.66 5.65 0.96
C THR A 33 5.14 5.85 0.94
N ALA A 34 4.69 7.07 1.26
CA ALA A 34 3.30 7.51 1.13
C ALA A 34 2.98 8.09 -0.25
N GLU A 35 3.98 8.25 -1.12
CA GLU A 35 3.89 8.99 -2.38
C GLU A 35 3.99 8.07 -3.62
N ALA A 36 3.66 6.79 -3.48
CA ALA A 36 3.62 5.86 -4.61
C ALA A 36 2.59 6.34 -5.66
N ARG A 37 2.93 6.25 -6.95
CA ARG A 37 2.08 6.68 -8.07
C ARG A 37 1.79 5.52 -8.99
N SER A 38 0.52 5.33 -9.35
CA SER A 38 0.10 4.38 -10.39
C SER A 38 0.25 4.98 -11.80
N VAL A 39 0.09 4.13 -12.81
CA VAL A 39 -0.09 4.55 -14.21
C VAL A 39 -1.52 5.05 -14.46
N MET A 40 -1.74 5.74 -15.57
CA MET A 40 -3.06 6.25 -15.98
C MET A 40 -3.63 5.44 -17.16
N PRO A 41 -4.92 5.09 -17.16
CA PRO A 41 -5.88 5.32 -16.07
C PRO A 41 -5.57 4.46 -14.84
N SER A 42 -5.85 4.99 -13.65
CA SER A 42 -5.62 4.28 -12.39
C SER A 42 -6.73 3.26 -12.14
N VAL A 43 -6.66 2.13 -12.83
CA VAL A 43 -7.58 0.98 -12.77
C VAL A 43 -6.79 -0.31 -12.46
N THR A 44 -7.46 -1.31 -11.90
CA THR A 44 -6.83 -2.56 -11.45
C THR A 44 -6.13 -3.32 -12.59
N LEU A 45 -6.77 -3.38 -13.75
CA LEU A 45 -6.20 -3.91 -14.99
C LEU A 45 -6.27 -2.81 -16.05
N PRO A 46 -5.14 -2.42 -16.65
CA PRO A 46 -5.08 -1.39 -17.67
C PRO A 46 -5.79 -1.80 -18.98
#